data_AF-A0A0J1CJK7-F1
#
_entry.id   AF-A0A0J1CJK7-F1
#
_cell.length_a   1.000
_cell.length_b   1.000
_cell.length_c   1.000
_cell.angle_alpha   90.00
_cell.angle_beta   90.00
_cell.angle_gamma   90.00
#
_symmetry.space_group_name_H-M   'P 1'
#
loop_
_entity.id
_entity.type
_entity.pdbx_description
1 polymer ?
#
loop_
_entity_poly.entity_id
_entity_poly.type
_entity_poly.pdbx_seq_one_letter_code
_entity_poly.pdbx_strand_id
1 'polypeptide(L)' 'MTPTDASEVVQTIATETNTSSETVSKLYADTWAEFAEGARIQDFVPLFVAKRVRATIKAGLKQPH' A
#
# COMPACT_ATOMS: atom_id res chain seq x y z
N MET A 1 16.44 4.50 10.68
CA MET A 1 16.00 4.71 9.29
C MET A 1 15.53 3.35 8.80
N THR A 2 14.26 3.01 9.02
CA THR A 2 13.77 1.64 8.78
C THR A 2 13.12 1.58 7.40
N PRO A 3 13.75 0.93 6.40
CA PRO A 3 13.14 0.71 5.09
C PRO A 3 12.14 -0.44 5.19
N THR A 4 11.05 -0.23 5.93
CA THR A 4 10.09 -1.29 6.26
C THR A 4 8.96 -1.40 5.22
N ASP A 5 8.75 -0.42 4.34
CA ASP A 5 7.47 -0.36 3.61
C ASP A 5 7.40 -1.12 2.29
N ALA A 6 8.46 -1.20 1.48
CA ALA A 6 8.37 -1.82 0.14
C ALA A 6 8.70 -3.32 0.15
N SER A 7 9.77 -3.72 0.85
CA SER A 7 10.20 -5.12 0.89
C SER A 7 9.20 -6.02 1.59
N GLU A 8 8.55 -5.55 2.66
CA GLU A 8 7.50 -6.30 3.35
C GLU A 8 6.24 -6.44 2.51
N VAL A 9 5.87 -5.40 1.75
CA VAL A 9 4.75 -5.43 0.81
C VAL A 9 5.03 -6.44 -0.29
N VAL A 10 6.22 -6.41 -0.90
CA VAL A 10 6.64 -7.39 -1.91
C VAL A 10 6.59 -8.81 -1.34
N GLN A 11 7.10 -9.03 -0.13
CA GLN A 11 7.12 -10.36 0.49
C GLN A 11 5.70 -10.87 0.82
N THR A 12 4.82 -9.97 1.28
CA THR A 12 3.42 -10.28 1.55
C THR A 12 2.71 -10.67 0.26
N ILE A 13 2.85 -9.87 -0.81
CA ILE A 13 2.26 -10.16 -2.11
C ILE A 13 2.80 -11.47 -2.69
N ALA A 14 4.11 -11.70 -2.60
CA ALA A 14 4.73 -12.96 -3.03
C ALA A 14 4.12 -14.18 -2.32
N THR A 15 3.86 -14.06 -1.02
CA THR A 15 3.22 -15.11 -0.21
C THR A 15 1.76 -15.32 -0.59
N GLU A 16 0.98 -14.23 -0.73
CA GLU A 16 -0.45 -14.28 -1.08
C GLU A 16 -0.69 -14.81 -2.51
N THR A 17 0.21 -14.50 -3.43
CA THR A 17 0.11 -14.88 -4.85
C THR A 17 0.90 -16.13 -5.20
N ASN A 18 1.59 -16.75 -4.22
CA ASN A 18 2.48 -17.89 -4.41
C ASN A 18 3.49 -17.69 -5.58
N THR A 19 3.99 -16.46 -5.71
CA THR A 19 4.91 -16.03 -6.77
C THR A 19 6.27 -15.68 -6.16
N SER A 20 7.36 -15.79 -6.93
CA SER A 20 8.69 -15.44 -6.42
C SER A 20 8.80 -13.94 -6.08
N SER A 21 9.49 -13.63 -4.98
CA SER A 21 9.71 -12.26 -4.53
C SER A 21 10.46 -11.42 -5.57
N GLU A 22 11.35 -12.01 -6.38
CA GLU A 22 12.04 -11.31 -7.46
C GLU A 22 11.06 -10.82 -8.54
N THR A 23 10.13 -11.68 -8.96
CA THR A 23 9.11 -11.32 -9.97
C THR A 23 8.17 -10.25 -9.41
N VAL A 24 7.74 -10.39 -8.16
CA VAL A 24 6.90 -9.38 -7.50
C VAL A 24 7.65 -8.06 -7.32
N SER A 25 8.96 -8.09 -7.02
CA SER A 25 9.78 -6.88 -6.88
C SER A 25 9.87 -6.10 -8.19
N LYS A 26 10.15 -6.81 -9.29
CA LYS A 26 10.20 -6.20 -10.63
C LYS A 26 8.85 -5.60 -11.00
N LEU A 27 7.78 -6.38 -10.87
CA LEU A 27 6.43 -5.92 -11.17
C LEU A 27 6.02 -4.73 -10.31
N TYR A 28 6.36 -4.73 -9.01
CA TYR A 28 6.10 -3.62 -8.11
C TYR A 28 6.84 -2.35 -8.54
N ALA A 29 8.11 -2.46 -8.93
CA ALA A 29 8.92 -1.34 -9.39
C ALA A 29 8.41 -0.76 -10.72
N ASP A 30 8.05 -1.62 -11.67
CA ASP A 30 7.49 -1.21 -12.96
C ASP A 30 6.16 -0.48 -12.76
N THR A 31 5.26 -1.09 -12.00
CA THR A 31 3.95 -0.52 -11.67
C THR A 31 4.10 0.82 -10.92
N TRP A 32 5.06 0.90 -9.99
CA TRP A 32 5.36 2.14 -9.28
C TRP A 32 5.82 3.25 -10.23
N ALA A 33 6.71 2.94 -11.18
CA ALA A 33 7.19 3.91 -12.15
C ALA A 33 6.04 4.46 -13.00
N GLU A 34 5.11 3.60 -13.45
CA GLU A 34 3.92 4.02 -14.19
C GLU A 34 3.02 4.97 -13.40
N PHE A 35 2.76 4.67 -12.12
CA PHE A 35 1.93 5.54 -11.28
C PHE A 35 2.64 6.81 -10.78
N ALA A 36 3.96 6.76 -10.62
CA ALA A 36 4.76 7.90 -10.18
C ALA A 36 5.05 8.87 -11.34
N GLU A 37 5.01 8.42 -12.59
CA GLU A 37 5.23 9.27 -13.75
C GLU A 37 4.17 10.38 -13.83
N GLY A 38 4.61 11.62 -13.67
CA GLY A 38 3.74 12.81 -13.72
C GLY A 38 2.87 13.03 -12.48
N ALA A 39 2.79 12.08 -11.55
CA ALA A 39 2.03 12.21 -10.32
C ALA A 39 2.74 13.12 -9.30
N ARG A 40 1.96 13.97 -8.62
CA ARG A 40 2.41 14.76 -7.48
C ARG A 40 1.98 14.07 -6.20
N ILE A 41 2.68 14.36 -5.10
CA ILE A 41 2.34 13.83 -3.77
C ILE A 41 0.86 14.13 -3.40
N GLN A 42 0.33 15.27 -3.86
CA GLN A 42 -1.07 15.66 -3.62
C GLN A 42 -2.09 14.70 -4.25
N ASP A 43 -1.74 14.04 -5.35
CA ASP A 43 -2.62 13.07 -6.04
C ASP A 43 -2.84 11.79 -5.20
N PHE A 44 -1.91 11.48 -4.27
CA PHE A 44 -2.04 10.36 -3.35
C PHE A 44 -2.81 10.71 -2.07
N VAL A 45 -3.02 11.99 -1.77
CA VAL A 45 -3.72 12.46 -0.55
C VAL A 45 -5.12 11.84 -0.40
N PRO A 46 -5.96 11.74 -1.46
CA PRO A 46 -7.27 11.07 -1.36
C PRO A 46 -7.20 9.63 -0.86
N LEU A 47 -6.15 8.86 -1.19
CA LEU A 47 -5.97 7.48 -0.73
C LEU A 47 -5.75 7.43 0.78
N PHE A 48 -4.94 8.34 1.32
CA PHE A 48 -4.69 8.45 2.76
C PHE A 48 -5.92 8.93 3.52
N VAL A 49 -6.65 9.90 2.96
CA VAL A 49 -7.93 10.36 3.53
C VAL A 49 -8.92 9.20 3.59
N ALA A 50 -9.09 8.43 2.50
CA ALA A 50 -9.97 7.27 2.48
C ALA A 50 -9.56 6.21 3.52
N LYS A 51 -8.26 5.91 3.63
CA LYS A 51 -7.74 4.97 4.65
C LYS A 51 -8.07 5.45 6.07
N ARG A 52 -7.89 6.75 6.36
CA ARG A 52 -8.19 7.34 7.66
C ARG A 52 -9.69 7.36 7.96
N VAL A 53 -10.53 7.75 7.01
CA VAL A 53 -11.99 7.74 7.16
C VAL A 53 -12.51 6.33 7.46
N ARG A 54 -12.05 5.31 6.72
CA ARG A 54 -12.40 3.90 6.98
C ARG A 54 -11.99 3.47 8.39
N ALA A 55 -10.78 3.84 8.82
CA ALA A 55 -10.30 3.52 10.17
C ALA A 55 -11.15 4.20 11.25
N THR A 56 -11.50 5.48 11.07
CA THR A 56 -12.35 6.24 12.01
C THR A 56 -13.74 5.63 12.13
N ILE A 57 -14.39 5.26 11.00
CA ILE A 57 -15.69 4.59 11.03
C ILE A 57 -15.59 3.23 11.73
N LYS A 58 -14.58 2.42 11.41
CA LYS A 58 -14.37 1.10 12.03
C LYS A 58 -14.09 1.20 13.54
N ALA A 59 -13.41 2.27 13.98
CA ALA A 59 -13.17 2.54 15.40
C ALA A 59 -14.44 3.03 16.12
N GLY A 60 -15.23 3.90 15.48
CA GLY A 60 -16.51 4.38 16.01
C GLY A 60 -17.57 3.27 16.12
N LEU A 61 -17.61 2.35 15.15
CA LEU A 61 -18.46 1.15 15.19
C LEU A 61 -18.02 0.11 16.23
N LYS A 62 -16.83 0.29 16.83
CA LYS A 62 -16.26 -0.60 17.86
C LYS A 62 -16.59 -0.16 19.29
N GLN A 63 -17.53 0.76 19.50
CA GLN A 63 -18.10 1.00 20.82
C GLN A 63 -19.17 -0.08 21.10
N PRO A 64 -18.93 -1.04 22.01
CA PRO A 64 -20.01 -1.85 22.55
C PRO A 64 -20.87 -0.93 23.43
N HIS A 65 -22.18 -0.97 23.22
CA HIS A 65 -23.14 -0.63 24.27
C HIS A 65 -23.03 -1.62 25.42
#